data_AF-A0A5P0YYQ4-F1
#
_entry.id   AF-A0A5P0YYQ4-F1
#
_cell.length_a   1.000
_cell.length_b   1.000
_cell.length_c   1.000
_cell.angle_alpha   90.00
_cell.angle_beta   90.00
_cell.angle_gamma   90.00
#
_symmetry.space_group_name_H-M   'P 1'
#
loop_
_entity.id
_entity.type
_entity.pdbx_description
1 polymer ?
#
loop_
_entity_poly.entity_id
_entity_poly.type
_entity_poly.pdbx_seq_one_letter_code
_entity_poly.pdbx_strand_id
1 'polypeptide(L)'
;LTGEASHQLVQQALTVLRNLEHRGATGSEPDSGDGAGILRQVHRWIVSGTMNEAVRILRKGKSATSGAAGELEAMLISHPGRRDAATELIRSALGALSQLHVRDSCAAGKADTLVWESFVPEGGTLYVMGESIEDPRRSPGAMPLVTALTADVVEHGRRMAAGSSSGRLDPPVTLVLDGPATVAPLPLLPALLTPETAATGLHTHAYVRSHAQVRAWWPDLIGALNNV
;
A
#
# COMPACT_ATOMS: atom_id res chain seq x y z
N LEU A 1 -29.93 2.93 -5.06
CA LEU A 1 -28.57 2.85 -4.48
C LEU A 1 -28.70 2.06 -3.19
N THR A 2 -28.22 0.83 -3.15
CA THR A 2 -28.60 -0.18 -2.13
C THR A 2 -27.96 0.00 -0.76
N GLY A 3 -27.14 1.03 -0.53
CA GLY A 3 -26.70 1.41 0.84
C GLY A 3 -25.78 0.40 1.54
N GLU A 4 -25.30 -0.64 0.87
CA GLU A 4 -24.37 -1.60 1.46
C GLU A 4 -22.92 -1.10 1.40
N ALA A 5 -22.22 -1.21 2.54
CA ALA A 5 -20.81 -0.86 2.65
C ALA A 5 -19.97 -1.81 1.78
N SER A 6 -19.30 -1.25 0.77
CA SER A 6 -18.43 -2.00 -0.13
C SER A 6 -17.00 -1.49 -0.05
N HIS A 7 -16.08 -2.39 0.28
CA HIS A 7 -14.64 -2.17 0.24
C HIS A 7 -14.08 -2.17 -1.18
N GLN A 8 -14.92 -2.26 -2.22
CA GLN A 8 -14.50 -2.42 -3.61
C GLN A 8 -13.68 -1.23 -4.12
N LEU A 9 -13.99 0.00 -3.70
CA LEU A 9 -13.22 1.19 -4.09
C LEU A 9 -11.87 1.25 -3.37
N VAL A 10 -11.80 0.77 -2.12
CA VAL A 10 -10.55 0.63 -1.35
C VAL A 10 -9.70 -0.52 -1.89
N GLN A 11 -10.31 -1.65 -2.27
CA GLN A 11 -9.63 -2.75 -2.93
C GLN A 11 -9.17 -2.36 -4.34
N GLN A 12 -9.93 -1.55 -5.08
CA GLN A 12 -9.50 -0.99 -6.36
C GLN A 12 -8.34 -0.02 -6.19
N ALA A 13 -8.37 0.84 -5.16
CA ALA A 13 -7.24 1.72 -4.84
C ALA A 13 -5.99 0.92 -4.43
N LEU A 14 -6.14 -0.10 -3.57
CA LEU A 14 -5.05 -1.00 -3.18
C LEU A 14 -4.55 -1.86 -4.34
N THR A 15 -5.43 -2.24 -5.27
CA THR A 15 -5.06 -2.95 -6.51
C THR A 15 -4.32 -2.04 -7.47
N VAL A 16 -4.72 -0.77 -7.59
CA VAL A 16 -3.99 0.24 -8.36
C VAL A 16 -2.62 0.48 -7.73
N LEU A 17 -2.52 0.59 -6.40
CA LEU A 17 -1.25 0.74 -5.68
C LEU A 17 -0.34 -0.50 -5.85
N ARG A 18 -0.89 -1.72 -5.70
CA ARG A 18 -0.18 -2.98 -5.99
C ARG A 18 0.24 -3.10 -7.45
N ASN A 19 -0.56 -2.62 -8.40
CA ASN A 19 -0.21 -2.62 -9.82
C ASN A 19 0.84 -1.53 -10.15
N LEU A 20 0.89 -0.44 -9.38
CA LEU A 20 1.96 0.57 -9.46
C LEU A 20 3.26 0.02 -8.87
N GLU A 21 3.18 -0.79 -7.81
CA GLU A 21 4.29 -1.49 -7.16
C GLU A 21 4.83 -2.62 -8.04
N HIS A 22 3.97 -3.43 -8.67
CA HIS A 22 4.37 -4.44 -9.65
C HIS A 22 4.98 -3.81 -10.91
N ARG A 23 4.51 -2.64 -11.37
CA ARG A 23 5.12 -1.93 -12.50
C ARG A 23 6.41 -1.20 -12.14
N GLY A 24 6.59 -0.82 -10.87
CA GLY A 24 7.85 -0.27 -10.36
C GLY A 24 8.93 -1.34 -10.14
N ALA A 25 8.52 -2.56 -9.76
CA ALA A 25 9.44 -3.66 -9.43
C ALA A 25 9.76 -4.60 -10.60
N THR A 26 8.88 -4.78 -11.60
CA THR A 26 9.08 -5.79 -12.67
C THR A 26 9.79 -5.31 -13.93
N GLY A 27 10.41 -4.12 -13.93
CA GLY A 27 11.36 -3.70 -14.99
C GLY A 27 10.93 -4.03 -16.42
N SER A 28 9.64 -3.85 -16.75
CA SER A 28 9.04 -4.43 -17.98
C SER A 28 9.55 -3.78 -19.27
N GLU A 29 10.38 -2.74 -19.16
CA GLU A 29 11.33 -2.31 -20.20
C GLU A 29 12.74 -2.35 -19.61
N PRO A 30 13.63 -3.24 -20.09
CA PRO A 30 15.02 -3.33 -19.62
C PRO A 30 15.78 -1.99 -19.65
N ASP A 31 15.38 -1.10 -20.57
CA ASP A 31 16.00 0.19 -20.79
C ASP A 31 15.39 1.37 -20.00
N SER A 32 14.16 1.27 -19.45
CA SER A 32 13.49 2.45 -18.90
C SER A 32 13.77 2.72 -17.42
N GLY A 33 13.84 1.68 -16.57
CA GLY A 33 14.13 1.84 -15.14
C GLY A 33 13.30 2.94 -14.42
N ASP A 34 12.08 3.21 -14.87
CA ASP A 34 11.37 4.45 -14.53
C ASP A 34 10.29 4.31 -13.43
N GLY A 35 10.46 3.41 -12.46
CA GLY A 35 9.57 3.36 -11.28
C GLY A 35 9.38 4.75 -10.62
N ALA A 36 10.41 5.59 -10.67
CA ALA A 36 10.39 7.00 -10.27
C ALA A 36 9.54 7.93 -11.18
N GLY A 37 9.41 7.60 -12.46
CA GLY A 37 8.56 8.29 -13.43
C GLY A 37 7.08 8.10 -13.14
N ILE A 38 6.66 6.90 -12.75
CA ILE A 38 5.26 6.59 -12.42
C ILE A 38 4.77 7.39 -11.20
N LEU A 39 5.50 7.41 -10.09
CA LEU A 39 5.06 8.15 -8.89
C LEU A 39 5.04 9.66 -9.12
N ARG A 40 6.00 10.19 -9.90
CA ARG A 40 6.01 11.60 -10.31
C ARG A 40 4.87 11.94 -11.27
N GLN A 41 4.52 11.04 -12.20
CA GLN A 41 3.38 11.21 -13.12
C GLN A 41 2.05 11.16 -12.36
N VAL A 42 1.89 10.22 -11.42
CA VAL A 42 0.71 10.12 -10.55
C VAL A 42 0.58 11.37 -9.68
N HIS A 43 1.64 11.82 -9.01
CA HIS A 43 1.65 13.08 -8.26
C HIS A 43 1.29 14.28 -9.14
N ARG A 44 1.89 14.38 -10.34
CA ARG A 44 1.58 15.46 -11.30
C ARG A 44 0.10 15.46 -11.67
N TRP A 45 -0.48 14.29 -11.96
CA TRP A 45 -1.91 14.15 -12.27
C TRP A 45 -2.81 14.61 -11.13
N ILE A 46 -2.46 14.27 -9.89
CA ILE A 46 -3.22 14.66 -8.68
C ILE A 46 -3.18 16.16 -8.45
N VAL A 47 -2.01 16.78 -8.67
CA VAL A 47 -1.82 18.23 -8.54
C VAL A 47 -2.45 18.99 -9.70
N SER A 48 -2.37 18.47 -10.93
CA SER A 48 -2.94 19.12 -12.12
C SER A 48 -4.45 18.97 -12.24
N GLY A 49 -5.03 17.91 -11.64
CA GLY A 49 -6.47 17.61 -11.69
C GLY A 49 -7.00 17.31 -13.10
N THR A 50 -6.12 17.17 -14.08
CA THR A 50 -6.50 17.04 -15.49
C THR A 50 -6.87 15.60 -15.82
N MET A 51 -8.16 15.28 -15.80
CA MET A 51 -8.71 13.95 -16.10
C MET A 51 -8.29 13.42 -17.47
N ASN A 52 -8.07 14.33 -18.42
CA ASN A 52 -7.57 14.01 -19.75
C ASN A 52 -6.17 13.37 -19.71
N GLU A 53 -5.38 13.64 -18.68
CA GLU A 53 -4.02 13.09 -18.51
C GLU A 53 -4.08 11.58 -18.25
N ALA A 54 -4.93 11.13 -17.32
CA ALA A 54 -5.10 9.70 -17.01
C ALA A 54 -5.68 8.91 -18.19
N VAL A 55 -6.72 9.45 -18.84
CA VAL A 55 -7.30 8.85 -20.05
C VAL A 55 -6.26 8.78 -21.18
N ARG A 56 -5.44 9.83 -21.36
CA ARG A 56 -4.36 9.87 -22.35
C ARG A 56 -3.23 8.89 -22.04
N ILE A 57 -2.87 8.70 -20.78
CA ILE A 57 -1.89 7.69 -20.35
C ILE A 57 -2.41 6.29 -20.69
N LEU A 58 -3.67 5.97 -20.35
CA LEU A 58 -4.27 4.67 -20.67
C LEU A 58 -4.40 4.44 -22.17
N ARG A 59 -4.75 5.45 -22.97
CA ARG A 59 -4.80 5.34 -24.44
C ARG A 59 -3.43 5.10 -25.08
N LYS A 60 -2.34 5.59 -24.47
CA LYS A 60 -0.96 5.43 -24.98
C LYS A 60 -0.25 4.18 -24.44
N GLY A 61 -0.69 3.65 -23.31
CA GLY A 61 -0.04 2.51 -22.66
C GLY A 61 -0.28 1.21 -23.41
N LYS A 62 0.79 0.57 -23.90
CA LYS A 62 0.73 -0.72 -24.62
C LYS A 62 0.20 -1.89 -23.77
N SER A 63 0.26 -1.77 -22.45
CA SER A 63 -0.20 -2.77 -21.48
C SER A 63 -1.55 -2.40 -20.85
N ALA A 64 -2.21 -1.32 -21.29
CA ALA A 64 -3.56 -1.01 -20.81
C ALA A 64 -4.56 -1.96 -21.47
N THR A 65 -5.48 -2.51 -20.66
CA THR A 65 -6.59 -3.31 -21.17
C THR A 65 -7.38 -2.51 -22.21
N SER A 66 -7.68 -3.12 -23.36
CA SER A 66 -8.48 -2.48 -24.40
C SER A 66 -9.81 -1.98 -23.82
N GLY A 67 -10.20 -0.76 -24.15
CA GLY A 67 -11.43 -0.13 -23.64
C GLY A 67 -11.32 0.54 -22.27
N ALA A 68 -10.29 0.25 -21.47
CA ALA A 68 -10.14 0.81 -20.11
C ALA A 68 -10.15 2.34 -20.06
N ALA A 69 -9.60 3.00 -21.08
CA ALA A 69 -9.62 4.44 -21.19
C ALA A 69 -11.05 5.01 -21.39
N GLY A 70 -11.86 4.34 -22.22
CA GLY A 70 -13.24 4.74 -22.48
C GLY A 70 -14.16 4.46 -21.30
N GLU A 71 -13.94 3.34 -20.60
CA GLU A 71 -14.65 3.02 -19.36
C GLU A 71 -14.36 4.03 -18.24
N LEU A 72 -13.08 4.39 -18.05
CA LEU A 72 -12.68 5.44 -17.12
C LEU A 72 -13.33 6.78 -17.48
N GLU A 73 -13.29 7.16 -18.76
CA GLU A 73 -13.89 8.39 -19.27
C GLU A 73 -15.41 8.45 -19.01
N ALA A 74 -16.14 7.37 -19.34
CA ALA A 74 -17.58 7.26 -19.08
C ALA A 74 -17.93 7.29 -17.59
N MET A 75 -17.16 6.59 -16.75
CA MET A 75 -17.35 6.57 -15.30
C MET A 75 -17.16 7.95 -14.68
N LEU A 76 -16.11 8.66 -15.10
CA LEU A 76 -15.75 9.97 -14.61
C LEU A 76 -16.77 11.06 -15.00
N ILE A 77 -17.37 10.95 -16.19
CA ILE A 77 -18.45 11.85 -16.64
C ILE A 77 -19.74 11.58 -15.86
N SER A 78 -20.07 10.29 -15.65
CA SER A 78 -21.37 9.89 -15.10
C SER A 78 -21.50 10.12 -13.58
N HIS A 79 -20.39 10.28 -12.85
CA HIS A 79 -20.40 10.36 -11.38
C HIS A 79 -19.47 11.44 -10.82
N PRO A 80 -19.79 12.73 -11.00
CA PRO A 80 -18.94 13.84 -10.55
C PRO A 80 -18.67 13.83 -9.03
N GLY A 81 -19.68 13.51 -8.20
CA GLY A 81 -19.48 13.43 -6.74
C GLY A 81 -18.55 12.29 -6.30
N ARG A 82 -18.59 11.13 -6.96
CA ARG A 82 -17.66 10.02 -6.68
C ARG A 82 -16.25 10.35 -7.13
N ARG A 83 -16.12 11.05 -8.26
CA ARG A 83 -14.85 11.55 -8.74
C ARG A 83 -14.20 12.50 -7.73
N ASP A 84 -14.96 13.48 -7.25
CA ASP A 84 -14.40 14.49 -6.35
C ASP A 84 -13.96 13.85 -5.02
N ALA A 85 -14.77 12.93 -4.48
CA ALA A 85 -14.41 12.14 -3.30
C ALA A 85 -13.16 11.26 -3.53
N ALA A 86 -13.08 10.55 -4.66
CA ALA A 86 -11.91 9.74 -5.00
C ALA A 86 -10.65 10.61 -5.16
N THR A 87 -10.78 11.77 -5.80
CA THR A 87 -9.67 12.72 -5.99
C THR A 87 -9.14 13.21 -4.65
N GLU A 88 -10.02 13.52 -3.70
CA GLU A 88 -9.63 13.97 -2.37
C GLU A 88 -8.95 12.85 -1.56
N LEU A 89 -9.46 11.61 -1.64
CA LEU A 89 -8.81 10.45 -1.02
C LEU A 89 -7.41 10.22 -1.57
N ILE A 90 -7.25 10.28 -2.89
CA ILE A 90 -5.95 10.10 -3.55
C ILE A 90 -4.99 11.23 -3.15
N ARG A 91 -5.47 12.48 -3.11
CA ARG A 91 -4.67 13.64 -2.68
C ARG A 91 -4.21 13.50 -1.23
N SER A 92 -5.09 13.05 -0.34
CA SER A 92 -4.75 12.79 1.07
C SER A 92 -3.70 11.68 1.19
N ALA A 93 -3.91 10.54 0.50
CA ALA A 93 -2.99 9.41 0.54
C ALA A 93 -1.60 9.73 -0.01
N LEU A 94 -1.52 10.56 -1.04
CA LEU A 94 -0.27 10.90 -1.74
C LEU A 94 0.26 12.29 -1.38
N GLY A 95 -0.32 12.95 -0.38
CA GLY A 95 0.06 14.30 0.04
C GLY A 95 1.53 14.42 0.43
N ALA A 96 2.13 13.35 0.97
CA ALA A 96 3.55 13.29 1.30
C ALA A 96 4.46 13.54 0.09
N LEU A 97 4.04 13.17 -1.11
CA LEU A 97 4.80 13.40 -2.35
C LEU A 97 4.88 14.88 -2.75
N SER A 98 4.19 15.79 -2.07
CA SER A 98 4.43 17.22 -2.22
C SER A 98 5.83 17.63 -1.73
N GLN A 99 6.38 16.89 -0.77
CA GLN A 99 7.70 17.11 -0.20
C GLN A 99 8.79 16.57 -1.13
N LEU A 100 9.82 17.37 -1.41
CA LEU A 100 10.92 16.97 -2.29
C LEU A 100 11.67 15.75 -1.77
N HIS A 101 12.06 15.76 -0.48
CA HIS A 101 12.79 14.66 0.13
C HIS A 101 12.02 13.33 0.07
N VAL A 102 10.70 13.32 0.30
CA VAL A 102 9.87 12.11 0.18
C VAL A 102 9.86 11.59 -1.26
N ARG A 103 9.70 12.48 -2.25
CA ARG A 103 9.74 12.07 -3.67
C ARG A 103 11.06 11.46 -4.07
N ASP A 104 12.16 12.03 -3.57
CA ASP A 104 13.50 11.53 -3.89
C ASP A 104 13.74 10.17 -3.23
N SER A 105 13.27 9.97 -1.99
CA SER A 105 13.31 8.66 -1.33
C SER A 105 12.45 7.59 -2.01
N CYS A 106 11.34 7.98 -2.64
CA CYS A 106 10.50 7.05 -3.42
C CYS A 106 11.02 6.81 -4.84
N ALA A 107 12.04 7.52 -5.28
CA ALA A 107 12.66 7.41 -6.59
C ALA A 107 13.97 6.62 -6.48
N ALA A 108 13.88 5.32 -6.19
CA ALA A 108 15.06 4.46 -6.15
C ALA A 108 15.79 4.46 -7.50
N GLY A 109 17.12 4.62 -7.47
CA GLY A 109 17.97 4.33 -8.62
C GLY A 109 18.13 2.82 -8.80
N LYS A 110 18.50 2.36 -10.01
CA LYS A 110 18.70 0.91 -10.29
C LYS A 110 19.67 0.20 -9.33
N ALA A 111 20.53 0.93 -8.62
CA ALA A 111 21.49 0.41 -7.64
C ALA A 111 20.91 0.25 -6.21
N ASP A 112 19.78 0.89 -5.91
CA ASP A 112 19.17 0.94 -4.57
C ASP A 112 17.87 0.12 -4.49
N THR A 113 17.57 -0.69 -5.50
CA THR A 113 16.38 -1.54 -5.50
C THR A 113 16.59 -2.70 -4.53
N LEU A 114 15.76 -2.75 -3.49
CA LEU A 114 15.78 -3.85 -2.53
C LEU A 114 15.32 -5.14 -3.24
N VAL A 115 16.17 -6.18 -3.24
CA VAL A 115 15.86 -7.47 -3.87
C VAL A 115 15.15 -8.34 -2.84
N TRP A 116 13.83 -8.22 -2.78
CA TRP A 116 13.00 -8.92 -1.81
C TRP A 116 13.13 -10.45 -1.85
N GLU A 117 13.50 -11.02 -2.98
CA GLU A 117 13.76 -12.45 -3.14
C GLU A 117 14.94 -12.93 -2.29
N SER A 118 15.96 -12.07 -2.12
CA SER A 118 17.16 -12.36 -1.32
C SER A 118 17.01 -11.98 0.15
N PHE A 119 16.09 -11.07 0.46
CA PHE A 119 15.92 -10.51 1.81
C PHE A 119 15.72 -11.57 2.89
N VAL A 120 14.78 -12.51 2.69
CA VAL A 120 14.49 -13.55 3.70
C VAL A 120 15.61 -14.60 3.77
N PRO A 121 16.09 -15.20 2.65
CA PRO A 121 17.16 -16.19 2.69
C PRO A 121 18.47 -15.67 3.32
N GLU A 122 18.77 -14.38 3.16
CA GLU A 122 19.98 -13.76 3.71
C GLU A 122 19.82 -13.25 5.16
N GLY A 123 18.63 -13.41 5.77
CA GLY A 123 18.38 -12.94 7.13
C GLY A 123 18.35 -11.40 7.23
N GLY A 124 17.89 -10.73 6.18
CA GLY A 124 17.79 -9.28 6.12
C GLY A 124 16.89 -8.71 7.22
N THR A 125 17.18 -7.47 7.62
CA THR A 125 16.37 -6.73 8.58
C THR A 125 15.95 -5.41 7.98
N LEU A 126 14.65 -5.12 8.01
CA LEU A 126 14.08 -3.86 7.56
C LEU A 126 13.61 -3.05 8.76
N TYR A 127 14.15 -1.84 8.91
CA TYR A 127 13.66 -0.88 9.89
C TYR A 127 12.77 0.14 9.19
N VAL A 128 11.50 0.16 9.59
CA VAL A 128 10.52 1.13 9.09
C VAL A 128 10.26 2.16 10.17
N MET A 129 10.63 3.41 9.92
CA MET A 129 10.49 4.51 10.86
C MET A 129 9.54 5.55 10.29
N GLY A 130 8.62 6.05 11.11
CA GLY A 130 7.70 7.13 10.76
C GLY A 130 7.43 8.03 11.95
N GLU A 131 7.04 9.27 11.67
CA GLU A 131 6.54 10.17 12.70
C GLU A 131 5.28 9.56 13.34
N SER A 132 5.17 9.65 14.67
CA SER A 132 3.97 9.21 15.37
C SER A 132 2.90 10.31 15.25
N ILE A 133 1.86 10.04 14.46
CA ILE A 133 0.80 11.01 14.17
C ILE A 133 -0.46 10.64 14.95
N GLU A 134 -0.96 11.57 15.76
CA GLU A 134 -2.16 11.37 16.59
C GLU A 134 -3.47 11.51 15.81
N ASP A 135 -3.55 12.42 14.82
CA ASP A 135 -4.70 12.59 13.93
C ASP A 135 -4.33 12.42 12.44
N PRO A 136 -4.08 11.17 12.00
CA PRO A 136 -3.67 10.90 10.63
C PRO A 136 -4.78 11.13 9.59
N ARG A 137 -6.04 11.30 10.00
CA ARG A 137 -7.13 11.60 9.05
C ARG A 137 -7.02 13.02 8.50
N ARG A 138 -6.51 13.94 9.32
CA ARG A 138 -6.35 15.35 8.95
C ARG A 138 -5.00 15.63 8.30
N SER A 139 -3.93 15.02 8.81
CA SER A 139 -2.59 15.18 8.26
C SER A 139 -1.83 13.86 8.36
N PRO A 140 -1.93 12.99 7.34
CA PRO A 140 -1.33 11.66 7.39
C PRO A 140 0.20 11.68 7.23
N GLY A 141 0.82 12.81 6.84
CA GLY A 141 2.26 12.86 6.56
C GLY A 141 2.69 11.73 5.61
N ALA A 142 3.81 11.07 5.90
CA ALA A 142 4.29 9.90 5.16
C ALA A 142 3.61 8.57 5.58
N MET A 143 2.73 8.57 6.59
CA MET A 143 2.08 7.35 7.12
C MET A 143 1.48 6.45 6.02
N PRO A 144 0.82 6.95 4.96
CA PRO A 144 0.25 6.08 3.94
C PRO A 144 1.33 5.31 3.17
N LEU A 145 2.48 5.93 2.91
CA LEU A 145 3.62 5.30 2.24
C LEU A 145 4.28 4.27 3.15
N VAL A 146 4.49 4.61 4.42
CA VAL A 146 5.04 3.71 5.44
C VAL A 146 4.12 2.49 5.64
N THR A 147 2.81 2.72 5.68
CA THR A 147 1.79 1.66 5.77
C THR A 147 1.81 0.77 4.54
N ALA A 148 1.88 1.37 3.34
CA ALA A 148 1.94 0.62 2.09
C ALA A 148 3.19 -0.26 2.01
N LEU A 149 4.37 0.31 2.29
CA LEU A 149 5.63 -0.44 2.33
C LEU A 149 5.57 -1.61 3.33
N THR A 150 5.06 -1.35 4.53
CA THR A 150 4.94 -2.39 5.55
C THR A 150 3.97 -3.49 5.12
N ALA A 151 2.87 -3.13 4.46
CA ALA A 151 1.91 -4.09 3.92
C ALA A 151 2.48 -4.91 2.76
N ASP A 152 3.31 -4.32 1.89
CA ASP A 152 3.96 -5.03 0.79
C ASP A 152 4.98 -6.05 1.30
N VAL A 153 5.80 -5.70 2.30
CA VAL A 153 6.72 -6.63 2.96
C VAL A 153 5.97 -7.86 3.50
N VAL A 154 4.84 -7.64 4.17
CA VAL A 154 4.00 -8.73 4.67
C VAL A 154 3.45 -9.57 3.53
N GLU A 155 2.90 -8.94 2.49
CA GLU A 155 2.34 -9.67 1.35
C GLU A 155 3.43 -10.49 0.64
N HIS A 156 4.63 -9.94 0.50
CA HIS A 156 5.77 -10.63 -0.07
C HIS A 156 6.14 -11.87 0.76
N GLY A 157 6.22 -11.73 2.09
CA GLY A 157 6.42 -12.88 2.98
C GLY A 157 5.32 -13.95 2.83
N ARG A 158 4.05 -13.54 2.71
CA ARG A 158 2.94 -14.48 2.48
C ARG A 158 3.06 -15.21 1.14
N ARG A 159 3.43 -14.50 0.07
CA ARG A 159 3.67 -15.08 -1.26
C ARG A 159 4.83 -16.06 -1.24
N MET A 160 5.94 -15.71 -0.57
CA MET A 160 7.09 -16.60 -0.40
C MET A 160 6.72 -17.87 0.37
N ALA A 161 5.99 -17.75 1.49
CA ALA A 161 5.53 -18.90 2.25
C ALA A 161 4.67 -19.84 1.40
N ALA A 162 3.67 -19.28 0.70
CA ALA A 162 2.76 -20.03 -0.17
C ALA A 162 3.46 -20.71 -1.35
N GLY A 163 4.54 -20.11 -1.87
CA GLY A 163 5.36 -20.68 -2.94
C GLY A 163 6.41 -21.69 -2.46
N SER A 164 6.67 -21.79 -1.16
CA SER A 164 7.64 -22.73 -0.60
C SER A 164 7.10 -24.16 -0.56
N SER A 165 7.99 -25.15 -0.63
CA SER A 165 7.63 -26.57 -0.52
C SER A 165 7.03 -26.95 0.84
N SER A 166 7.38 -26.22 1.90
CA SER A 166 6.88 -26.44 3.26
C SER A 166 5.59 -25.67 3.56
N GLY A 167 5.19 -24.75 2.68
CA GLY A 167 4.11 -23.78 2.93
C GLY A 167 4.47 -22.72 3.97
N ARG A 168 5.75 -22.56 4.32
CA ARG A 168 6.24 -21.69 5.39
C ARG A 168 7.50 -20.95 4.97
N LEU A 169 7.72 -19.77 5.55
CA LEU A 169 9.01 -19.07 5.49
C LEU A 169 10.06 -19.85 6.26
N ASP A 170 11.20 -20.07 5.61
CA ASP A 170 12.41 -20.63 6.20
C ASP A 170 13.62 -19.88 5.61
N PRO A 171 14.30 -19.00 6.39
CA PRO A 171 14.04 -18.72 7.80
C PRO A 171 12.72 -17.96 8.06
N PRO A 172 12.11 -18.07 9.26
CA PRO A 172 10.92 -17.33 9.61
C PRO A 172 11.20 -15.83 9.75
N VAL A 173 10.19 -15.00 9.49
CA VAL A 173 10.24 -13.54 9.61
C VAL A 173 9.44 -13.09 10.83
N THR A 174 10.03 -12.20 11.62
CA THR A 174 9.36 -11.56 12.76
C THR A 174 9.03 -10.12 12.43
N LEU A 175 7.75 -9.75 12.55
CA LEU A 175 7.27 -8.38 12.49
C LEU A 175 7.10 -7.83 13.90
N VAL A 176 7.85 -6.77 14.21
CA VAL A 176 7.74 -6.03 15.47
C VAL A 176 7.16 -4.66 15.14
N LEU A 177 5.89 -4.46 15.48
CA LEU A 177 5.14 -3.25 15.19
C LEU A 177 4.94 -2.44 16.47
N ASP A 178 5.78 -1.42 16.68
CA ASP A 178 5.63 -0.49 17.80
C ASP A 178 4.76 0.72 17.42
N GLY A 179 3.65 0.90 18.12
CA GLY A 179 2.68 1.96 17.86
C GLY A 179 2.08 1.98 16.45
N PRO A 180 1.67 0.83 15.85
CA PRO A 180 1.26 0.77 14.45
C PRO A 180 0.07 1.70 14.15
N ALA A 181 -0.82 1.93 15.11
CA ALA A 181 -1.96 2.84 14.97
C ALA A 181 -1.59 4.30 14.67
N THR A 182 -0.34 4.69 14.90
CA THR A 182 0.16 6.07 14.74
C THR A 182 1.35 6.20 13.82
N VAL A 183 1.89 5.07 13.33
CA VAL A 183 3.08 5.03 12.46
C VAL A 183 2.75 4.35 11.13
N ALA A 184 2.10 3.18 11.19
CA ALA A 184 1.77 2.36 10.04
C ALA A 184 0.52 1.51 10.31
N PRO A 185 -0.70 2.08 10.26
CA PRO A 185 -1.91 1.33 10.56
C PRO A 185 -2.21 0.29 9.48
N LEU A 186 -1.73 -0.94 9.67
CA LEU A 186 -1.88 -2.06 8.75
C LEU A 186 -3.31 -2.63 8.80
N PRO A 187 -4.14 -2.52 7.74
CA PRO A 187 -5.50 -3.07 7.76
C PRO A 187 -5.53 -4.59 7.97
N LEU A 188 -4.47 -5.29 7.55
CA LEU A 188 -4.32 -6.73 7.67
C LEU A 188 -3.84 -7.22 9.04
N LEU A 189 -3.60 -6.32 10.01
CA LEU A 189 -3.10 -6.70 11.33
C LEU A 189 -3.92 -7.82 12.01
N PRO A 190 -5.28 -7.84 11.96
CA PRO A 190 -6.05 -8.92 12.59
C PRO A 190 -5.70 -10.30 12.02
N ALA A 191 -5.50 -10.39 10.70
CA ALA A 191 -5.11 -11.63 10.04
C ALA A 191 -3.66 -12.04 10.36
N LEU A 192 -2.79 -11.09 10.68
CA LEU A 192 -1.39 -11.35 11.03
C LEU A 192 -1.21 -11.92 12.42
N LEU A 193 -2.16 -11.65 13.33
CA LEU A 193 -2.10 -12.10 14.71
C LEU A 193 -2.66 -13.52 14.91
N THR A 194 -3.15 -14.16 13.85
CA THR A 194 -3.74 -15.49 13.96
C THR A 194 -2.67 -16.60 14.03
N PRO A 195 -2.93 -17.71 14.75
CA PRO A 195 -2.00 -18.84 14.81
C PRO A 195 -1.69 -19.44 13.42
N GLU A 196 -2.64 -19.39 12.48
CA GLU A 196 -2.44 -19.90 11.12
C GLU A 196 -1.39 -19.09 10.36
N THR A 197 -1.40 -17.76 10.50
CA THR A 197 -0.37 -16.91 9.91
C THR A 197 0.98 -17.11 10.61
N ALA A 198 1.00 -17.26 11.94
CA ALA A 198 2.24 -17.59 12.66
C ALA A 198 2.83 -18.94 12.20
N ALA A 199 1.97 -19.92 11.88
CA ALA A 199 2.39 -21.21 11.37
C ALA A 199 3.01 -21.15 9.97
N THR A 200 2.82 -20.07 9.19
CA THR A 200 3.52 -19.86 7.91
C THR A 200 4.91 -19.25 8.08
N GLY A 201 5.40 -19.09 9.31
CA GLY A 201 6.70 -18.47 9.60
C GLY A 201 6.66 -16.93 9.61
N LEU A 202 5.46 -16.33 9.65
CA LEU A 202 5.27 -14.89 9.85
C LEU A 202 4.80 -14.60 11.28
N HIS A 203 5.73 -14.29 12.17
CA HIS A 203 5.44 -14.01 13.58
C HIS A 203 5.23 -12.52 13.80
N THR A 204 4.04 -12.13 14.28
CA THR A 204 3.70 -10.70 14.45
C THR A 204 3.53 -10.35 15.92
N HIS A 205 4.26 -9.31 16.36
CA HIS A 205 4.10 -8.64 17.64
C HIS A 205 3.66 -7.21 17.40
N ALA A 206 2.53 -6.79 17.97
CA ALA A 206 2.01 -5.44 17.82
C ALA A 206 1.76 -4.80 19.18
N TYR A 207 2.36 -3.63 19.40
CA TYR A 207 2.29 -2.86 20.64
C TYR A 207 1.46 -1.61 20.41
N VAL A 208 0.28 -1.54 21.01
CA VAL A 208 -0.66 -0.42 20.89
C VAL A 208 -0.74 0.34 22.21
N ARG A 209 -0.95 1.66 22.14
CA ARG A 209 -0.96 2.52 23.35
C ARG A 209 -2.31 2.56 24.04
N SER A 210 -3.41 2.27 23.34
CA SER A 210 -4.74 2.25 23.95
C SER A 210 -5.74 1.36 23.21
N HIS A 211 -6.76 0.90 23.94
CA HIS A 211 -7.91 0.22 23.36
C HIS A 211 -8.67 1.11 22.36
N ALA A 212 -8.68 2.44 22.56
CA ALA A 212 -9.32 3.37 21.64
C ALA A 212 -8.66 3.35 20.25
N GLN A 213 -7.33 3.20 20.18
CA GLN A 213 -6.61 3.03 18.91
C GLN A 213 -7.00 1.72 18.22
N VAL A 214 -7.10 0.62 18.97
CA VAL A 214 -7.55 -0.67 18.41
C VAL A 214 -8.96 -0.56 17.88
N ARG A 215 -9.89 0.05 18.62
CA ARG A 215 -11.27 0.26 18.13
C ARG A 215 -11.34 1.09 16.86
N ALA A 216 -10.46 2.09 16.73
CA ALA A 216 -10.45 3.00 15.59
C ALA A 216 -9.92 2.35 14.30
N TRP A 217 -8.97 1.41 14.40
CA TRP A 217 -8.26 0.83 13.25
C TRP A 217 -8.58 -0.65 13.00
N TRP A 218 -8.83 -1.41 14.06
CA TRP A 218 -9.01 -2.86 14.03
C TRP A 218 -10.16 -3.29 14.95
N PRO A 219 -11.41 -2.92 14.62
CA PRO A 219 -12.57 -3.24 15.45
C PRO A 219 -12.73 -4.76 15.67
N ASP A 220 -12.32 -5.58 14.71
CA ASP A 220 -12.41 -7.04 14.77
C ASP A 220 -11.53 -7.65 15.89
N LEU A 221 -10.50 -6.93 16.34
CA LEU A 221 -9.61 -7.38 17.43
C LEU A 221 -10.20 -7.15 18.82
N ILE A 222 -11.23 -6.31 18.96
CA ILE A 222 -11.80 -5.98 20.27
C ILE A 222 -12.35 -7.23 20.97
N GLY A 223 -13.04 -8.10 20.22
CA GLY A 223 -13.62 -9.33 20.76
C GLY A 223 -12.55 -10.31 21.26
N ALA A 224 -11.40 -10.36 20.59
CA ALA A 224 -10.27 -11.20 20.98
C ALA A 224 -9.55 -10.67 22.22
N LEU A 225 -9.42 -9.34 22.37
CA LEU A 225 -8.73 -8.71 23.49
C LEU A 225 -9.53 -8.73 24.81
N ASN A 226 -10.86 -8.77 24.75
CA ASN A 226 -11.71 -8.82 25.95
C ASN A 226 -11.73 -10.21 26.63
N ASN A 227 -11.13 -11.24 26.01
CA ASN A 227 -11.07 -12.61 26.51
C ASN A 227 -9.67 -13.01 27.05
N VAL A 228 -8.75 -12.05 27.18
CA VAL A 228 -7.40 -12.20 27.76
C VAL A 228 -7.33 -11.45 29.08
#